data_AF-A0A8B9W8N4-F1
#
_entry.id   AF-A0A8B9W8N4-F1
#
_cell.length_a   1.000
_cell.length_b   1.000
_cell.length_c   1.000
_cell.angle_alpha   90.00
_cell.angle_beta   90.00
_cell.angle_gamma   90.00
#
_symmetry.space_group_name_H-M   'P 1'
#
loop_
_entity.id
_entity.type
_entity.pdbx_description
1 polymer ?
#
loop_
_entity_poly.entity_id
_entity_poly.type
_entity_poly.pdbx_seq_one_letter_code
_entity_poly.pdbx_strand_id
1 'polypeptide(L)'
;TLTHFQPSIGLCVSMRSLPWYVQANPDTFFPRCYSLCTESEKQEFLGEWAHRTGLRQSSRSKPRSRREEARDGGASRKVPEGAGPRLMGLSGQFVDVACKVCKAYLGRLEHEDIDLTEDSATDLTEDEWNDLTQQYYCFGEAFIPSSRNHFSQCQALLNKITSVNPQTEIDGLRNIWIIKPAAKSRGRDIVCMNHVEEILELVAADQPPAKDKWVVQKYIETPLLIYDTKFDIRQWFLVTDWNPLTIWFYKESYLRFSTQRFSLDKLDSAIHLCNNSIQKHLKNDKDRSPLLPCHNMWTSTRFQEYLQKRGRGAVWSSVIYPSMKRAITNTMKVAQDHVEPRKNSFELYGADFILGRDFRPWLIEINSSPTMHASTPVTAQLCAQVQEDTIKVVVDRKADRNCDIGNFELLWKQPAVELPTSQGSDLLVEGVGMRKARKQMPAIPSVDVVPPLSDIHPLKQRCPSAMLDLGGGPPLMALHQDLTLKDGQVIASSRHEEPVLSELAGPSEATSSFTRFPHSVSSLSPRPVSPATWQLTSP
;
A
#
# COMPACT_ATOMS: atom_id res chain seq x y z
N THR A 1 17.61 -4.79 -13.13
CA THR A 1 16.25 -5.36 -13.20
C THR A 1 15.68 -5.36 -11.81
N LEU A 2 14.38 -5.12 -11.61
CA LEU A 2 13.77 -5.01 -10.27
C LEU A 2 13.60 -6.36 -9.53
N THR A 3 14.58 -7.25 -9.56
CA THR A 3 14.51 -8.58 -8.92
C THR A 3 14.20 -8.51 -7.43
N HIS A 4 14.60 -7.44 -6.73
CA HIS A 4 14.26 -7.25 -5.33
C HIS A 4 12.77 -6.93 -5.10
N PHE A 5 12.06 -6.30 -6.06
CA PHE A 5 10.64 -5.89 -5.92
C PHE A 5 9.63 -6.88 -6.51
N GLN A 6 10.10 -7.87 -7.28
CA GLN A 6 9.26 -8.94 -7.84
C GLN A 6 8.59 -9.83 -6.78
N PRO A 7 9.25 -10.17 -5.65
CA PRO A 7 8.63 -10.88 -4.54
C PRO A 7 7.69 -9.97 -3.74
N SER A 8 6.63 -10.54 -3.15
CA SER A 8 5.79 -9.79 -2.18
C SER A 8 6.61 -9.26 -0.99
N ILE A 9 7.71 -9.94 -0.64
CA ILE A 9 8.64 -9.51 0.43
C ILE A 9 9.44 -8.27 0.05
N GLY A 10 9.74 -8.09 -1.24
CA GLY A 10 10.41 -6.90 -1.76
C GLY A 10 9.65 -5.63 -1.47
N LEU A 11 8.40 -5.60 -1.95
CA LEU A 11 7.51 -4.47 -1.70
C LEU A 11 7.23 -4.28 -0.20
N CYS A 12 7.11 -5.36 0.58
CA CYS A 12 6.97 -5.30 2.04
C CYS A 12 8.14 -4.55 2.71
N VAL A 13 9.37 -4.99 2.46
CA VAL A 13 10.60 -4.39 3.04
C VAL A 13 10.76 -2.93 2.58
N SER A 14 10.55 -2.66 1.29
CA SER A 14 10.70 -1.30 0.75
C SER A 14 9.65 -0.31 1.23
N MET A 15 8.44 -0.76 1.61
CA MET A 15 7.46 0.16 2.21
C MET A 15 7.87 0.60 3.62
N ARG A 16 8.66 -0.20 4.35
CA ARG A 16 9.19 0.14 5.69
C ARG A 16 10.24 1.26 5.62
N SER A 17 11.12 1.24 4.62
CA SER A 17 12.15 2.29 4.43
C SER A 17 11.64 3.54 3.71
N LEU A 18 10.38 3.56 3.23
CA LEU A 18 9.78 4.67 2.49
C LEU A 18 10.00 6.07 3.12
N PRO A 19 9.89 6.26 4.45
CA PRO A 19 10.09 7.58 5.07
C PRO A 19 11.49 8.18 4.88
N TRP A 20 12.50 7.36 4.57
CA TRP A 20 13.86 7.83 4.27
C TRP A 20 13.97 8.47 2.88
N TYR A 21 13.05 8.14 1.96
CA TYR A 21 13.06 8.59 0.57
C TYR A 21 12.04 9.70 0.28
N VAL A 22 10.91 9.70 1.00
CA VAL A 22 9.82 10.67 0.84
C VAL A 22 9.12 10.93 2.16
N GLN A 23 8.63 12.16 2.34
CA GLN A 23 7.71 12.50 3.44
C GLN A 23 6.30 11.95 3.16
N ALA A 24 6.15 10.63 3.20
CA ALA A 24 4.87 9.94 3.04
C ALA A 24 4.79 8.72 3.96
N ASN A 25 3.67 8.56 4.66
CA ASN A 25 3.39 7.37 5.44
C ASN A 25 2.95 6.22 4.49
N PRO A 26 3.66 5.08 4.42
CA PRO A 26 3.29 3.93 3.58
C PRO A 26 1.89 3.39 3.89
N ASP A 27 1.48 3.41 5.16
CA ASP A 27 0.19 2.87 5.62
C ASP A 27 -1.02 3.64 5.08
N THR A 28 -0.83 4.77 4.39
CA THR A 28 -1.90 5.53 3.73
C THR A 28 -2.26 5.02 2.34
N PHE A 29 -1.46 4.12 1.76
CA PHE A 29 -1.69 3.56 0.43
C PHE A 29 -1.21 2.10 0.24
N PHE A 30 -0.55 1.49 1.21
CA PHE A 30 -0.13 0.09 1.20
C PHE A 30 -0.65 -0.61 2.46
N PRO A 31 -1.46 -1.68 2.38
CA PRO A 31 -1.93 -2.40 3.56
C PRO A 31 -0.74 -3.03 4.30
N ARG A 32 -0.68 -2.85 5.62
CA ARG A 32 0.47 -3.22 6.44
C ARG A 32 0.83 -4.71 6.33
N CYS A 33 2.12 -4.96 6.42
CA CYS A 33 2.75 -6.13 5.83
C CYS A 33 4.01 -6.52 6.63
N TYR A 34 4.16 -7.82 6.87
CA TYR A 34 5.25 -8.39 7.65
C TYR A 34 5.84 -9.56 6.86
N SER A 35 7.16 -9.60 6.75
CA SER A 35 7.84 -10.83 6.34
C SER A 35 7.85 -11.78 7.54
N LEU A 36 7.59 -13.07 7.31
CA LEU A 36 7.68 -14.08 8.37
C LEU A 36 9.04 -14.83 8.33
N CYS A 37 10.06 -14.17 7.75
CA CYS A 37 11.39 -14.72 7.52
C CYS A 37 12.36 -14.43 8.67
N THR A 38 12.06 -13.42 9.49
CA THR A 38 12.83 -13.06 10.69
C THR A 38 11.95 -13.14 11.93
N GLU A 39 12.52 -13.52 13.07
CA GLU A 39 11.76 -13.64 14.32
C GLU A 39 11.26 -12.25 14.80
N SER A 40 12.03 -11.18 14.57
CA SER A 40 11.62 -9.81 14.88
C SER A 40 10.34 -9.39 14.13
N GLU A 41 10.28 -9.58 12.80
CA GLU A 41 9.07 -9.25 12.03
C GLU A 41 7.88 -10.16 12.36
N LYS A 42 8.15 -11.42 12.74
CA LYS A 42 7.13 -12.34 13.25
C LYS A 42 6.55 -11.84 14.58
N GLN A 43 7.37 -11.34 15.50
CA GLN A 43 6.90 -10.73 16.74
C GLN A 43 6.12 -9.42 16.50
N GLU A 44 6.54 -8.58 15.55
CA GLU A 44 5.75 -7.42 15.11
C GLU A 44 4.34 -7.84 14.61
N PHE A 45 4.28 -8.86 13.76
CA PHE A 45 3.02 -9.42 13.26
C PHE A 45 2.13 -9.95 14.39
N LEU A 46 2.71 -10.69 15.35
CA LEU A 46 1.98 -11.20 16.51
C LEU A 46 1.44 -10.06 17.38
N GLY A 47 2.24 -9.01 17.64
CA GLY A 47 1.80 -7.81 18.36
C GLY A 47 0.67 -7.05 17.66
N GLU A 48 0.66 -7.00 16.33
CA GLU A 48 -0.42 -6.41 15.53
C GLU A 48 -1.69 -7.27 15.50
N TRP A 49 -1.54 -8.60 15.43
CA TRP A 49 -2.65 -9.55 15.58
C TRP A 49 -3.37 -9.33 16.91
N ALA A 50 -2.58 -9.35 17.98
CA ALA A 50 -2.94 -9.08 19.36
C ALA A 50 -3.70 -7.76 19.52
N HIS A 51 -3.14 -6.66 18.99
CA HIS A 51 -3.77 -5.35 19.05
C HIS A 51 -5.14 -5.34 18.36
N ARG A 52 -5.25 -5.87 17.13
CA ARG A 52 -6.54 -5.94 16.41
C ARG A 52 -7.58 -6.78 17.13
N THR A 53 -7.16 -7.87 17.77
CA THR A 53 -7.99 -8.70 18.63
C THR A 53 -8.64 -7.86 19.75
N GLY A 54 -7.86 -7.02 20.45
CA GLY A 54 -8.38 -6.09 21.46
C GLY A 54 -9.28 -4.97 20.89
N LEU A 55 -8.91 -4.39 19.74
CA LEU A 55 -9.66 -3.29 19.10
C LEU A 55 -11.09 -3.71 18.73
N ARG A 56 -11.26 -4.91 18.15
CA ARG A 56 -12.57 -5.45 17.78
C ARG A 56 -13.50 -5.57 18.98
N GLN A 57 -12.99 -6.06 20.10
CA GLN A 57 -13.77 -6.24 21.33
C GLN A 57 -14.30 -4.90 21.85
N SER A 58 -13.42 -3.88 21.90
CA SER A 58 -13.80 -2.51 22.23
C SER A 58 -14.91 -1.99 21.31
N SER A 59 -14.84 -2.25 20.01
CA SER A 59 -15.81 -1.73 19.01
C SER A 59 -17.24 -2.30 19.12
N ARG A 60 -17.43 -3.54 19.60
CA ARG A 60 -18.75 -4.21 19.69
C ARG A 60 -19.48 -3.99 21.01
N SER A 61 -18.93 -3.17 21.92
CA SER A 61 -19.57 -2.75 23.18
C SER A 61 -20.83 -1.86 23.00
N LYS A 62 -21.15 -1.46 21.77
CA LYS A 62 -22.35 -0.66 21.41
C LYS A 62 -23.66 -1.33 21.89
N PRO A 63 -24.53 -0.61 22.62
CA PRO A 63 -25.86 -1.13 22.98
C PRO A 63 -26.71 -1.43 21.74
N ARG A 64 -27.21 -2.67 21.60
CA ARG A 64 -28.27 -2.98 20.62
C ARG A 64 -29.51 -2.14 20.93
N SER A 65 -29.93 -1.30 19.99
CA SER A 65 -31.18 -0.54 20.12
C SER A 65 -32.38 -1.46 19.93
N ARG A 66 -33.14 -1.72 21.00
CA ARG A 66 -34.48 -2.33 20.91
C ARG A 66 -35.40 -1.41 20.10
N ARG A 67 -35.67 -1.73 18.83
CA ARG A 67 -36.75 -1.08 18.07
C ARG A 67 -37.44 -1.88 16.96
N GLU A 68 -37.12 -3.16 16.76
CA GLU A 68 -37.76 -4.00 15.72
C GLU A 68 -38.57 -5.21 16.25
N GLU A 69 -38.51 -5.52 17.54
CA GLU A 69 -39.36 -6.56 18.16
C GLU A 69 -40.50 -5.92 18.97
N ALA A 70 -41.49 -5.38 18.26
CA ALA A 70 -42.72 -4.85 18.86
C ALA A 70 -43.96 -5.02 17.97
N ARG A 71 -44.01 -6.07 17.14
CA ARG A 71 -45.20 -6.54 16.42
C ARG A 71 -45.14 -8.06 16.17
N ASP A 72 -45.46 -8.85 17.19
CA ASP A 72 -46.66 -9.69 17.13
C ASP A 72 -47.06 -10.13 18.54
N GLY A 73 -48.36 -10.33 18.78
CA GLY A 73 -48.92 -10.57 20.10
C GLY A 73 -49.80 -11.80 20.18
N GLY A 74 -49.29 -12.85 20.84
CA GLY A 74 -50.13 -13.86 21.49
C GLY A 74 -50.10 -15.28 20.90
N ALA A 75 -49.38 -16.17 21.56
CA ALA A 75 -49.79 -17.56 21.78
C ALA A 75 -48.97 -18.18 22.92
N SER A 76 -49.59 -18.52 24.05
CA SER A 76 -48.92 -19.27 25.11
C SER A 76 -48.79 -20.74 24.70
N ARG A 77 -47.57 -21.19 24.37
CA ARG A 77 -47.21 -22.61 24.30
C ARG A 77 -45.99 -22.87 25.17
N LYS A 78 -46.15 -23.73 26.17
CA LYS A 78 -45.03 -24.31 26.92
C LYS A 78 -44.18 -25.16 25.96
N VAL A 79 -42.88 -24.90 25.94
CA VAL A 79 -41.87 -25.72 25.23
C VAL A 79 -41.01 -26.42 26.30
N PRO A 80 -40.58 -27.68 26.11
CA PRO A 80 -39.83 -28.40 27.13
C PRO A 80 -38.42 -27.85 27.35
N GLU A 81 -37.87 -28.07 28.55
CA GLU A 81 -36.45 -27.84 28.84
C GLU A 81 -35.59 -28.84 28.04
N GLY A 82 -35.05 -28.37 26.91
CA GLY A 82 -34.01 -29.03 26.13
C GLY A 82 -32.76 -28.17 26.11
N ALA A 83 -31.59 -28.78 26.33
CA ALA A 83 -30.33 -28.06 26.45
C ALA A 83 -29.91 -27.39 25.12
N GLY A 84 -30.23 -26.10 24.97
CA GLY A 84 -29.55 -25.23 24.00
C GLY A 84 -28.11 -24.92 24.44
N PRO A 85 -27.21 -24.56 23.50
CA PRO A 85 -25.85 -24.17 23.84
C PRO A 85 -25.87 -22.97 24.79
N ARG A 86 -25.24 -23.11 25.96
CA ARG A 86 -25.13 -22.02 26.94
C ARG A 86 -24.22 -20.94 26.35
N LEU A 87 -24.81 -19.84 25.91
CA LEU A 87 -24.09 -18.62 25.50
C LEU A 87 -23.10 -18.21 26.59
N MET A 88 -21.81 -18.39 26.32
CA MET A 88 -20.73 -18.08 27.25
C MET A 88 -20.61 -16.55 27.37
N GLY A 89 -20.84 -16.01 28.57
CA GLY A 89 -20.65 -14.59 28.83
C GLY A 89 -19.17 -14.29 29.04
N LEU A 90 -18.60 -13.35 28.29
CA LEU A 90 -17.21 -12.93 28.52
C LEU A 90 -17.10 -12.11 29.82
N SER A 91 -15.96 -12.18 30.51
CA SER A 91 -15.76 -11.43 31.76
C SER A 91 -15.59 -9.93 31.51
N GLY A 92 -15.83 -9.09 32.53
CA GLY A 92 -15.51 -7.66 32.45
C GLY A 92 -14.01 -7.40 32.31
N GLN A 93 -13.20 -8.19 33.03
CA GLN A 93 -11.73 -8.18 33.01
C GLN A 93 -11.16 -8.31 31.60
N PHE A 94 -11.83 -9.09 30.74
CA PHE A 94 -11.46 -9.26 29.33
C PHE A 94 -11.45 -7.93 28.55
N VAL A 95 -12.43 -7.08 28.79
CA VAL A 95 -12.55 -5.77 28.13
C VAL A 95 -11.48 -4.81 28.66
N ASP A 96 -11.12 -4.92 29.94
CA ASP A 96 -10.02 -4.15 30.54
C ASP A 96 -8.66 -4.55 29.94
N VAL A 97 -8.41 -5.85 29.75
CA VAL A 97 -7.22 -6.38 29.06
C VAL A 97 -7.16 -5.85 27.63
N ALA A 98 -8.24 -5.94 26.86
CA ALA A 98 -8.31 -5.38 25.51
C ALA A 98 -8.08 -3.86 25.48
N CYS A 99 -8.57 -3.12 26.48
CA CYS A 99 -8.30 -1.69 26.63
C CYS A 99 -6.84 -1.39 26.99
N LYS A 100 -6.20 -2.22 27.84
CA LYS A 100 -4.76 -2.12 28.17
C LYS A 100 -3.92 -2.25 26.90
N VAL A 101 -4.21 -3.26 26.07
CA VAL A 101 -3.58 -3.48 24.76
C VAL A 101 -3.75 -2.27 23.83
N CYS A 102 -4.97 -1.74 23.71
CA CYS A 102 -5.25 -0.57 22.88
C CYS A 102 -4.51 0.69 23.38
N LYS A 103 -4.34 0.86 24.70
CA LYS A 103 -3.55 1.95 25.30
C LYS A 103 -2.05 1.79 25.02
N ALA A 104 -1.49 0.59 25.22
CA ALA A 104 -0.09 0.31 24.93
C ALA A 104 0.23 0.54 23.44
N TYR A 105 -0.65 0.15 22.52
CA TYR A 105 -0.51 0.47 21.10
C TYR A 105 -0.50 1.98 20.82
N LEU A 106 -1.39 2.75 21.45
CA LEU A 106 -1.42 4.20 21.29
C LEU A 106 -0.13 4.86 21.81
N GLY A 107 0.36 4.44 22.98
CA GLY A 107 1.63 4.94 23.52
C GLY A 107 2.80 4.70 22.56
N ARG A 108 2.89 3.51 21.94
CA ARG A 108 3.90 3.21 20.90
C ARG A 108 3.78 4.11 19.67
N LEU A 109 2.56 4.39 19.19
CA LEU A 109 2.36 5.35 18.09
C LEU A 109 2.72 6.79 18.47
N GLU A 110 2.53 7.16 19.74
CA GLU A 110 2.87 8.47 20.30
C GLU A 110 4.32 8.55 20.81
N HIS A 111 5.10 7.47 20.63
CA HIS A 111 6.51 7.35 21.03
C HIS A 111 6.73 7.48 22.55
N GLU A 112 5.71 7.16 23.35
CA GLU A 112 5.73 7.16 24.83
C GLU A 112 6.54 5.98 25.40
N ASP A 113 6.97 5.05 24.55
CA ASP A 113 7.71 3.83 24.87
C ASP A 113 9.25 3.95 24.75
N ILE A 114 9.77 5.01 24.12
CA ILE A 114 11.21 5.20 23.85
C ILE A 114 12.07 5.10 25.13
N ASP A 115 11.58 5.62 26.25
CA ASP A 115 12.30 5.67 27.53
C ASP A 115 11.98 4.47 28.46
N LEU A 116 11.19 3.49 28.01
CA LEU A 116 10.86 2.28 28.77
C LEU A 116 11.90 1.18 28.50
N THR A 117 12.37 0.52 29.55
CA THR A 117 13.17 -0.71 29.40
C THR A 117 12.27 -1.86 28.92
N GLU A 118 12.80 -2.82 28.16
CA GLU A 118 12.03 -3.96 27.63
C GLU A 118 11.22 -4.69 28.74
N ASP A 119 11.81 -4.90 29.93
CA ASP A 119 11.15 -5.49 31.10
C ASP A 119 10.03 -4.64 31.74
N SER A 120 9.84 -3.39 31.29
CA SER A 120 8.87 -2.43 31.84
C SER A 120 7.70 -2.11 30.89
N ALA A 121 7.77 -2.58 29.64
CA ALA A 121 6.62 -2.58 28.76
C ALA A 121 5.50 -3.40 29.40
N THR A 122 4.28 -2.86 29.42
CA THR A 122 3.12 -3.53 30.06
C THR A 122 2.54 -4.64 29.19
N ASP A 123 3.38 -5.47 28.61
CA ASP A 123 2.99 -6.58 27.76
C ASP A 123 2.21 -7.62 28.55
N LEU A 124 1.32 -8.33 27.85
CA LEU A 124 0.59 -9.46 28.41
C LEU A 124 1.49 -10.69 28.36
N THR A 125 1.31 -11.61 29.32
CA THR A 125 1.98 -12.91 29.26
C THR A 125 1.49 -13.73 28.05
N GLU A 126 2.25 -14.74 27.65
CA GLU A 126 1.84 -15.66 26.58
C GLU A 126 0.48 -16.32 26.88
N ASP A 127 0.24 -16.70 28.15
CA ASP A 127 -1.06 -17.24 28.60
C ASP A 127 -2.19 -16.21 28.51
N GLU A 128 -1.96 -14.95 28.90
CA GLU A 128 -2.93 -13.86 28.76
C GLU A 128 -3.26 -13.57 27.28
N TRP A 129 -2.28 -13.68 26.37
CA TRP A 129 -2.50 -13.57 24.93
C TRP A 129 -3.28 -14.74 24.35
N ASN A 130 -2.98 -15.96 24.78
CA ASN A 130 -3.68 -17.17 24.37
C ASN A 130 -5.15 -17.13 24.81
N ASP A 131 -5.44 -16.70 26.04
CA ASP A 131 -6.81 -16.48 26.51
C ASP A 131 -7.52 -15.35 25.73
N LEU A 132 -6.85 -14.22 25.50
CA LEU A 132 -7.39 -13.10 24.69
C LEU A 132 -7.79 -13.56 23.28
N THR A 133 -6.95 -14.39 22.67
CA THR A 133 -7.11 -14.89 21.30
C THR A 133 -8.19 -15.97 21.21
N GLN A 134 -8.18 -16.94 22.14
CA GLN A 134 -9.20 -17.99 22.20
C GLN A 134 -10.60 -17.42 22.44
N GLN A 135 -10.75 -16.50 23.40
CA GLN A 135 -12.03 -15.84 23.65
C GLN A 135 -12.46 -14.96 22.46
N TYR A 136 -11.52 -14.34 21.73
CA TYR A 136 -11.83 -13.59 20.50
C TYR A 136 -12.45 -14.48 19.40
N TYR A 137 -11.98 -15.72 19.24
CA TYR A 137 -12.56 -16.68 18.30
C TYR A 137 -13.98 -17.07 18.74
N CYS A 138 -14.18 -17.40 20.01
CA CYS A 138 -15.50 -17.67 20.59
C CYS A 138 -16.46 -16.47 20.51
N PHE A 139 -15.94 -15.24 20.38
CA PHE A 139 -16.73 -14.00 20.31
C PHE A 139 -17.51 -13.79 18.99
N GLY A 140 -17.52 -14.78 18.10
CA GLY A 140 -18.51 -14.84 17.01
C GLY A 140 -19.95 -14.90 17.54
N GLU A 141 -20.18 -15.68 18.60
CA GLU A 141 -21.52 -15.98 19.14
C GLU A 141 -21.76 -15.44 20.57
N ALA A 142 -20.70 -15.11 21.32
CA ALA A 142 -20.80 -14.69 22.72
C ALA A 142 -21.27 -13.22 22.95
N PHE A 143 -21.68 -12.92 24.18
CA PHE A 143 -22.13 -11.61 24.65
C PHE A 143 -21.27 -11.12 25.83
N ILE A 144 -21.08 -9.80 25.96
CA ILE A 144 -20.41 -9.16 27.11
C ILE A 144 -21.49 -8.67 28.10
N PRO A 145 -21.65 -9.32 29.28
CA PRO A 145 -22.41 -8.76 30.40
C PRO A 145 -21.78 -7.43 30.82
N SER A 146 -22.60 -6.46 31.24
CA SER A 146 -22.14 -5.15 31.72
C SER A 146 -21.33 -4.31 30.72
N SER A 147 -21.48 -4.56 29.41
CA SER A 147 -20.85 -3.78 28.32
C SER A 147 -21.00 -2.25 28.42
N ARG A 148 -22.07 -1.77 29.08
CA ARG A 148 -22.32 -0.33 29.31
C ARG A 148 -21.21 0.37 30.12
N ASN A 149 -20.56 -0.33 31.04
CA ASN A 149 -19.55 0.29 31.92
C ASN A 149 -18.25 0.61 31.17
N HIS A 150 -17.88 -0.24 30.20
CA HIS A 150 -16.65 -0.08 29.41
C HIS A 150 -16.87 0.72 28.11
N PHE A 151 -18.13 0.95 27.71
CA PHE A 151 -18.48 1.56 26.42
C PHE A 151 -17.81 2.93 26.17
N SER A 152 -17.80 3.82 27.16
CA SER A 152 -17.19 5.15 27.05
C SER A 152 -15.68 5.08 26.82
N GLN A 153 -14.99 4.24 27.59
CA GLN A 153 -13.55 3.98 27.46
C GLN A 153 -13.21 3.35 26.10
N CYS A 154 -13.94 2.30 25.70
CA CYS A 154 -13.78 1.63 24.42
C CYS A 154 -14.00 2.58 23.23
N GLN A 155 -15.03 3.43 23.29
CA GLN A 155 -15.33 4.40 22.23
C GLN A 155 -14.29 5.52 22.17
N ALA A 156 -13.76 5.99 23.31
CA ALA A 156 -12.68 6.97 23.35
C ALA A 156 -11.38 6.42 22.75
N LEU A 157 -10.99 5.20 23.11
CA LEU A 157 -9.82 4.51 22.55
C LEU A 157 -9.98 4.27 21.04
N LEU A 158 -11.14 3.78 20.60
CA LEU A 158 -11.43 3.57 19.18
C LEU A 158 -11.35 4.88 18.39
N ASN A 159 -11.88 5.99 18.92
CA ASN A 159 -11.77 7.29 18.28
C ASN A 159 -10.32 7.75 18.15
N LYS A 160 -9.51 7.60 19.21
CA LYS A 160 -8.09 7.99 19.20
C LYS A 160 -7.31 7.12 18.19
N ILE A 161 -7.50 5.80 18.19
CA ILE A 161 -6.86 4.89 17.23
C ILE A 161 -7.29 5.19 15.78
N THR A 162 -8.57 5.49 15.54
CA THR A 162 -9.08 5.89 14.21
C THR A 162 -8.45 7.20 13.72
N SER A 163 -8.07 8.11 14.63
CA SER A 163 -7.42 9.38 14.25
C SER A 163 -5.95 9.24 13.84
N VAL A 164 -5.25 8.18 14.29
CA VAL A 164 -3.82 7.97 14.03
C VAL A 164 -3.53 6.82 13.04
N ASN A 165 -4.41 5.81 12.96
CA ASN A 165 -4.22 4.65 12.07
C ASN A 165 -5.05 4.80 10.77
N PRO A 166 -4.39 5.03 9.61
CA PRO A 166 -5.06 5.25 8.33
C PRO A 166 -5.71 4.00 7.71
N GLN A 167 -5.48 2.81 8.26
CA GLN A 167 -6.01 1.53 7.76
C GLN A 167 -7.30 1.09 8.48
N THR A 168 -7.76 1.84 9.48
CA THR A 168 -8.96 1.48 10.25
C THR A 168 -10.22 1.26 9.41
N GLU A 169 -10.38 1.99 8.29
CA GLU A 169 -11.51 1.77 7.37
C GLU A 169 -11.44 0.45 6.61
N ILE A 170 -10.24 -0.02 6.23
CA ILE A 170 -10.03 -1.28 5.48
C ILE A 170 -9.95 -2.52 6.37
N ASP A 171 -9.70 -2.32 7.67
CA ASP A 171 -9.37 -3.40 8.60
C ASP A 171 -10.53 -4.35 8.89
N GLY A 172 -11.77 -3.86 8.88
CA GLY A 172 -12.94 -4.65 9.21
C GLY A 172 -12.96 -5.14 10.67
N LEU A 173 -13.50 -6.35 10.89
CA LEU A 173 -13.81 -6.88 12.23
C LEU A 173 -13.58 -8.40 12.36
N ARG A 174 -12.99 -9.06 11.35
CA ARG A 174 -12.71 -10.51 11.37
C ARG A 174 -11.23 -10.85 11.53
N ASN A 175 -10.35 -9.84 11.60
CA ASN A 175 -8.90 -9.99 11.75
C ASN A 175 -8.28 -10.84 10.61
N ILE A 176 -8.85 -10.76 9.41
CA ILE A 176 -8.38 -11.57 8.26
C ILE A 176 -7.05 -11.01 7.75
N TRP A 177 -6.12 -11.92 7.45
CA TRP A 177 -4.87 -11.65 6.76
C TRP A 177 -4.79 -12.45 5.46
N ILE A 178 -3.98 -11.97 4.51
CA ILE A 178 -3.65 -12.68 3.28
C ILE A 178 -2.18 -13.08 3.29
N ILE A 179 -1.95 -14.39 3.20
CA ILE A 179 -0.65 -15.03 3.32
C ILE A 179 -0.18 -15.30 1.90
N LYS A 180 0.95 -14.69 1.51
CA LYS A 180 1.50 -14.73 0.16
C LYS A 180 2.87 -15.41 0.18
N PRO A 181 3.14 -16.37 -0.71
CA PRO A 181 4.49 -16.93 -0.83
C PRO A 181 5.41 -15.87 -1.45
N ALA A 182 6.50 -15.54 -0.76
CA ALA A 182 7.40 -14.44 -1.04
C ALA A 182 7.75 -14.32 -2.54
N ALA A 183 8.33 -15.37 -3.13
CA ALA A 183 8.81 -15.39 -4.52
C ALA A 183 7.81 -15.95 -5.56
N LYS A 184 6.53 -16.15 -5.21
CA LYS A 184 5.50 -16.64 -6.16
C LYS A 184 4.61 -15.51 -6.65
N SER A 185 4.17 -15.64 -7.91
CA SER A 185 3.25 -14.71 -8.56
C SER A 185 2.05 -15.43 -9.19
N ARG A 186 1.09 -14.65 -9.72
CA ARG A 186 -0.15 -15.09 -10.38
C ARG A 186 -1.21 -15.69 -9.43
N GLY A 187 -1.17 -15.34 -8.15
CA GLY A 187 -2.14 -15.80 -7.14
C GLY A 187 -1.95 -17.23 -6.63
N ARG A 188 -0.86 -17.91 -7.02
CA ARG A 188 -0.59 -19.30 -6.59
C ARG A 188 -0.26 -19.35 -5.11
N ASP A 189 -0.87 -20.30 -4.43
CA ASP A 189 -0.66 -20.61 -3.01
C ASP A 189 -0.90 -19.41 -2.07
N ILE A 190 -1.70 -18.44 -2.51
CA ILE A 190 -2.18 -17.34 -1.69
C ILE A 190 -3.45 -17.79 -0.97
N VAL A 191 -3.45 -17.69 0.36
CA VAL A 191 -4.59 -18.03 1.22
C VAL A 191 -5.01 -16.85 2.08
N CYS A 192 -6.29 -16.78 2.43
CA CYS A 192 -6.80 -15.84 3.42
C CYS A 192 -7.13 -16.63 4.70
N MET A 193 -6.64 -16.18 5.84
CA MET A 193 -6.76 -16.89 7.13
C MET A 193 -7.13 -15.90 8.25
N ASN A 194 -7.76 -16.42 9.31
CA ASN A 194 -8.27 -15.63 10.43
C ASN A 194 -8.07 -16.28 11.81
N HIS A 195 -7.22 -17.31 11.89
CA HIS A 195 -6.61 -17.81 13.13
C HIS A 195 -5.08 -17.70 13.00
N VAL A 196 -4.37 -17.25 14.04
CA VAL A 196 -2.91 -17.02 13.99
C VAL A 196 -2.13 -18.33 14.05
N GLU A 197 -2.68 -19.30 14.76
CA GLU A 197 -2.15 -20.65 14.95
C GLU A 197 -2.02 -21.34 13.60
N GLU A 198 -3.08 -21.32 12.79
CA GLU A 198 -3.08 -21.86 11.41
C GLU A 198 -2.06 -21.16 10.49
N ILE A 199 -1.82 -19.85 10.68
CA ILE A 199 -0.83 -19.08 9.92
C ILE A 199 0.59 -19.52 10.31
N LEU A 200 0.86 -19.67 11.61
CA LEU A 200 2.15 -20.13 12.11
C LEU A 200 2.42 -21.58 11.69
N GLU A 201 1.43 -22.48 11.74
CA GLU A 201 1.52 -23.86 11.24
C GLU A 201 1.85 -23.91 9.74
N LEU A 202 1.15 -23.12 8.92
CA LEU A 202 1.39 -23.05 7.47
C LEU A 202 2.82 -22.61 7.14
N VAL A 203 3.38 -21.69 7.92
CA VAL A 203 4.74 -21.17 7.75
C VAL A 203 5.79 -22.17 8.28
N ALA A 204 5.50 -22.86 9.39
CA ALA A 204 6.40 -23.84 10.01
C ALA A 204 6.45 -25.19 9.27
N ALA A 205 5.39 -25.58 8.55
CA ALA A 205 5.32 -26.85 7.83
C ALA A 205 6.30 -26.96 6.64
N ASP A 206 6.90 -25.84 6.21
CA ASP A 206 7.77 -25.78 5.03
C ASP A 206 9.25 -25.91 5.43
N GLN A 207 9.78 -27.14 5.39
CA GLN A 207 11.10 -27.49 5.93
C GLN A 207 12.28 -26.68 5.33
N PRO A 208 13.38 -26.48 6.10
CA PRO A 208 14.61 -25.85 5.61
C PRO A 208 15.19 -26.58 4.39
N PRO A 209 15.86 -25.88 3.45
CA PRO A 209 16.70 -24.69 3.70
C PRO A 209 16.08 -23.33 3.32
N ALA A 210 14.80 -23.25 2.97
CA ALA A 210 14.22 -22.04 2.37
C ALA A 210 13.66 -21.03 3.39
N LYS A 211 14.55 -20.20 3.98
CA LYS A 211 14.19 -19.21 5.01
C LYS A 211 13.31 -18.04 4.52
N ASP A 212 13.28 -17.77 3.21
CA ASP A 212 12.68 -16.54 2.65
C ASP A 212 11.37 -16.80 1.88
N LYS A 213 10.34 -17.31 2.56
CA LYS A 213 9.17 -17.91 1.88
C LYS A 213 7.81 -17.25 2.05
N TRP A 214 7.53 -16.46 3.09
CA TRP A 214 6.16 -16.00 3.35
C TRP A 214 6.06 -14.55 3.81
N VAL A 215 5.02 -13.89 3.34
CA VAL A 215 4.63 -12.53 3.70
C VAL A 215 3.18 -12.56 4.14
N VAL A 216 2.88 -11.97 5.29
CA VAL A 216 1.52 -11.80 5.79
C VAL A 216 1.13 -10.33 5.68
N GLN A 217 0.10 -10.06 4.87
CA GLN A 217 -0.42 -8.71 4.61
C GLN A 217 -1.83 -8.59 5.16
N LYS A 218 -2.19 -7.42 5.68
CA LYS A 218 -3.56 -7.18 6.14
C LYS A 218 -4.53 -7.24 4.95
N TYR A 219 -5.45 -8.21 4.99
CA TYR A 219 -6.58 -8.28 4.07
C TYR A 219 -7.55 -7.11 4.23
N ILE A 220 -7.86 -6.44 3.13
CA ILE A 220 -8.90 -5.41 3.02
C ILE A 220 -10.27 -6.11 3.14
N GLU A 221 -10.89 -6.05 4.32
CA GLU A 221 -12.17 -6.70 4.62
C GLU A 221 -13.37 -5.91 4.06
N THR A 222 -13.18 -4.62 3.83
CA THR A 222 -14.20 -3.64 3.45
C THR A 222 -13.85 -2.95 2.12
N PRO A 223 -13.55 -3.69 1.04
CA PRO A 223 -13.25 -3.08 -0.26
C PRO A 223 -14.49 -2.38 -0.83
N LEU A 224 -14.27 -1.49 -1.79
CA LEU A 224 -15.33 -1.06 -2.69
C LEU A 224 -15.81 -2.26 -3.52
N LEU A 225 -17.13 -2.44 -3.59
CA LEU A 225 -17.76 -3.48 -4.38
C LEU A 225 -18.56 -2.87 -5.53
N ILE A 226 -18.60 -3.58 -6.66
CA ILE A 226 -19.43 -3.24 -7.82
C ILE A 226 -20.40 -4.40 -7.99
N TYR A 227 -21.68 -4.15 -7.73
CA TYR A 227 -22.73 -5.17 -7.68
C TYR A 227 -22.32 -6.40 -6.83
N ASP A 228 -21.98 -6.13 -5.57
CA ASP A 228 -21.52 -7.10 -4.57
C ASP A 228 -20.33 -7.97 -5.00
N THR A 229 -19.58 -7.59 -6.03
CA THR A 229 -18.44 -8.34 -6.56
C THR A 229 -17.15 -7.58 -6.24
N LYS A 230 -16.12 -8.30 -5.79
CA LYS A 230 -14.78 -7.75 -5.56
C LYS A 230 -14.09 -7.49 -6.90
N PHE A 231 -13.26 -6.46 -6.95
CA PHE A 231 -12.38 -6.21 -8.07
C PHE A 231 -11.03 -5.65 -7.61
N ASP A 232 -10.05 -5.71 -8.51
CA ASP A 232 -8.84 -4.91 -8.48
C ASP A 232 -8.66 -4.14 -9.80
N ILE A 233 -7.73 -3.18 -9.82
CA ILE A 233 -7.33 -2.39 -10.98
C ILE A 233 -5.89 -2.77 -11.35
N ARG A 234 -5.68 -3.20 -12.59
CA ARG A 234 -4.35 -3.32 -13.21
C ARG A 234 -3.98 -1.99 -13.85
N GLN A 235 -3.00 -1.31 -13.27
CA GLN A 235 -2.44 -0.06 -13.78
C GLN A 235 -1.04 -0.31 -14.36
N TRP A 236 -0.81 0.08 -15.61
CA TRP A 236 0.52 0.02 -16.22
C TRP A 236 1.33 1.28 -15.97
N PHE A 237 2.65 1.11 -15.80
CA PHE A 237 3.63 2.18 -15.81
C PHE A 237 4.97 1.65 -16.34
N LEU A 238 5.75 2.52 -16.97
CA LEU A 238 7.00 2.21 -17.65
C LEU A 238 8.14 3.00 -17.00
N VAL A 239 9.24 2.34 -16.64
CA VAL A 239 10.48 3.02 -16.23
C VAL A 239 11.48 2.92 -17.38
N THR A 240 11.92 4.08 -17.88
CA THR A 240 12.87 4.16 -19.01
C THR A 240 14.30 4.50 -18.58
N ASP A 241 14.46 4.99 -17.35
CA ASP A 241 15.76 5.33 -16.77
C ASP A 241 15.63 5.33 -15.24
N TRP A 242 16.72 4.99 -14.56
CA TRP A 242 16.85 4.97 -13.09
C TRP A 242 17.73 6.11 -12.58
N ASN A 243 18.54 6.75 -13.43
CA ASN A 243 19.28 7.95 -13.08
C ASN A 243 19.44 8.89 -14.30
N PRO A 244 18.53 9.86 -14.49
CA PRO A 244 17.42 10.22 -13.60
C PRO A 244 16.26 9.21 -13.64
N LEU A 245 15.74 8.81 -12.47
CA LEU A 245 14.50 8.03 -12.38
C LEU A 245 13.39 8.70 -13.20
N THR A 246 13.00 8.03 -14.29
CA THR A 246 12.05 8.54 -15.29
C THR A 246 10.92 7.53 -15.43
N ILE A 247 9.75 7.90 -14.89
CA ILE A 247 8.55 7.07 -14.79
C ILE A 247 7.47 7.64 -15.70
N TRP A 248 6.90 6.78 -16.54
CA TRP A 248 5.75 7.07 -17.39
C TRP A 248 4.54 6.29 -16.88
N PHE A 249 3.38 6.93 -16.82
CA PHE A 249 2.13 6.31 -16.41
C PHE A 249 1.22 6.12 -17.63
N TYR A 250 0.59 4.96 -17.75
CA TYR A 250 -0.34 4.70 -18.85
C TYR A 250 -1.74 5.18 -18.46
N LYS A 251 -2.34 6.06 -19.26
CA LYS A 251 -3.64 6.70 -18.93
C LYS A 251 -4.78 5.70 -18.79
N GLU A 252 -4.71 4.60 -19.55
CA GLU A 252 -5.67 3.51 -19.48
C GLU A 252 -5.24 2.39 -18.52
N SER A 253 -6.25 1.76 -17.93
CA SER A 253 -6.13 0.62 -17.02
C SER A 253 -7.34 -0.29 -17.19
N TYR A 254 -7.34 -1.45 -16.53
CA TYR A 254 -8.52 -2.32 -16.52
C TYR A 254 -8.79 -2.91 -15.14
N LEU A 255 -10.08 -3.11 -14.86
CA LEU A 255 -10.56 -3.77 -13.66
C LEU A 255 -10.69 -5.27 -13.92
N ARG A 256 -10.38 -6.10 -12.92
CA ARG A 256 -10.61 -7.56 -12.94
C ARG A 256 -11.56 -7.91 -11.80
N PHE A 257 -12.62 -8.65 -12.11
CA PHE A 257 -13.65 -9.03 -11.13
C PHE A 257 -13.45 -10.47 -10.61
N SER A 258 -13.83 -10.72 -9.36
CA SER A 258 -14.08 -12.08 -8.86
C SER A 258 -15.25 -12.74 -9.60
N THR A 259 -15.25 -14.06 -9.74
CA THR A 259 -16.38 -14.80 -10.32
C THR A 259 -17.57 -14.89 -9.36
N GLN A 260 -17.29 -14.91 -8.06
CA GLN A 260 -18.29 -15.01 -6.98
C GLN A 260 -18.62 -13.64 -6.37
N ARG A 261 -19.81 -13.54 -5.74
CA ARG A 261 -20.15 -12.42 -4.87
C ARG A 261 -19.25 -12.40 -3.63
N PHE A 262 -18.97 -11.20 -3.12
CA PHE A 262 -18.12 -10.98 -1.97
C PHE A 262 -18.85 -11.33 -0.67
N SER A 263 -18.30 -12.26 0.09
CA SER A 263 -18.62 -12.50 1.49
C SER A 263 -17.33 -12.83 2.25
N LEU A 264 -17.28 -12.48 3.53
CA LEU A 264 -16.19 -12.88 4.43
C LEU A 264 -16.51 -14.19 5.19
N ASP A 265 -17.65 -14.83 4.93
CA ASP A 265 -18.09 -16.07 5.60
C ASP A 265 -17.40 -17.32 5.04
N LYS A 266 -16.80 -17.19 3.85
CA LYS A 266 -15.92 -18.18 3.24
C LYS A 266 -14.68 -17.46 2.73
N LEU A 267 -13.50 -17.99 3.03
CA LEU A 267 -12.22 -17.39 2.64
C LEU A 267 -11.67 -17.95 1.30
N ASP A 268 -12.58 -18.47 0.46
CA ASP A 268 -12.26 -19.10 -0.82
C ASP A 268 -11.58 -18.13 -1.82
N SER A 269 -10.54 -18.61 -2.50
CA SER A 269 -9.82 -17.86 -3.54
C SER A 269 -10.72 -17.35 -4.68
N ALA A 270 -11.81 -18.07 -4.97
CA ALA A 270 -12.83 -17.71 -5.94
C ALA A 270 -13.54 -16.38 -5.62
N ILE A 271 -13.66 -16.03 -4.34
CA ILE A 271 -14.28 -14.80 -3.82
C ILE A 271 -13.23 -13.69 -3.69
N HIS A 272 -12.05 -14.03 -3.14
CA HIS A 272 -11.11 -13.02 -2.62
C HIS A 272 -9.95 -12.66 -3.55
N LEU A 273 -9.61 -13.47 -4.55
CA LEU A 273 -8.54 -13.19 -5.51
C LEU A 273 -9.12 -12.80 -6.88
N CYS A 274 -8.67 -11.70 -7.49
CA CYS A 274 -9.19 -11.23 -8.78
C CYS A 274 -8.26 -11.56 -9.97
N ASN A 275 -7.16 -12.29 -9.73
CA ASN A 275 -6.21 -12.65 -10.77
C ASN A 275 -6.84 -13.57 -11.83
N ASN A 276 -6.78 -13.14 -13.10
CA ASN A 276 -7.35 -13.89 -14.24
C ASN A 276 -6.73 -15.30 -14.43
N SER A 277 -5.54 -15.55 -13.89
CA SER A 277 -4.92 -16.88 -13.83
C SER A 277 -5.78 -17.93 -13.12
N ILE A 278 -6.53 -17.50 -12.11
CA ILE A 278 -7.45 -18.33 -11.32
C ILE A 278 -8.86 -18.20 -11.86
N GLN A 279 -9.35 -16.96 -11.98
CA GLN A 279 -10.75 -16.67 -12.26
C GLN A 279 -11.24 -17.18 -13.63
N LYS A 280 -10.36 -17.30 -14.63
CA LYS A 280 -10.72 -17.88 -15.96
C LYS A 280 -11.13 -19.36 -15.92
N HIS A 281 -10.78 -20.08 -14.86
CA HIS A 281 -11.11 -21.50 -14.69
C HIS A 281 -12.37 -21.73 -13.84
N LEU A 282 -12.94 -20.65 -13.30
CA LEU A 282 -14.10 -20.69 -12.41
C LEU A 282 -15.35 -20.17 -13.13
N LYS A 283 -16.52 -20.66 -12.74
CA LYS A 283 -17.81 -20.19 -13.28
C LYS A 283 -18.30 -19.01 -12.45
N ASN A 284 -18.87 -18.01 -13.11
CA ASN A 284 -19.57 -16.92 -12.43
C ASN A 284 -20.71 -17.47 -11.57
N ASP A 285 -20.87 -16.91 -10.38
CA ASP A 285 -22.03 -17.13 -9.51
C ASP A 285 -23.32 -16.77 -10.26
N LYS A 286 -24.37 -17.58 -10.06
CA LYS A 286 -25.69 -17.40 -10.69
C LYS A 286 -26.42 -16.17 -10.15
N ASP A 287 -26.18 -15.83 -8.89
CA ASP A 287 -26.85 -14.71 -8.20
C ASP A 287 -26.07 -13.40 -8.35
N ARG A 288 -24.96 -13.42 -9.09
CA ARG A 288 -24.16 -12.23 -9.41
C ARG A 288 -24.86 -11.40 -10.49
N SER A 289 -24.77 -10.08 -10.36
CA SER A 289 -25.51 -9.15 -11.23
C SER A 289 -25.17 -9.31 -12.72
N PRO A 290 -26.18 -9.41 -13.61
CA PRO A 290 -25.98 -9.52 -15.06
C PRO A 290 -25.45 -8.23 -15.69
N LEU A 291 -25.32 -7.14 -14.91
CA LEU A 291 -24.66 -5.90 -15.35
C LEU A 291 -23.12 -6.00 -15.37
N LEU A 292 -22.56 -7.09 -14.81
CA LEU A 292 -21.14 -7.41 -14.95
C LEU A 292 -20.89 -8.26 -16.19
N PRO A 293 -19.77 -8.03 -16.91
CA PRO A 293 -19.46 -8.75 -18.13
C PRO A 293 -19.09 -10.20 -17.82
N CYS A 294 -19.53 -11.13 -18.66
CA CYS A 294 -19.25 -12.56 -18.49
C CYS A 294 -17.74 -12.88 -18.41
N HIS A 295 -16.91 -12.10 -19.11
CA HIS A 295 -15.45 -12.21 -19.12
C HIS A 295 -14.74 -11.45 -17.98
N ASN A 296 -15.48 -10.96 -16.97
CA ASN A 296 -14.95 -10.45 -15.70
C ASN A 296 -13.92 -9.31 -15.80
N MET A 297 -14.00 -8.43 -16.82
CA MET A 297 -13.14 -7.24 -16.92
C MET A 297 -13.87 -5.99 -17.42
N TRP A 298 -13.47 -4.82 -16.94
CA TRP A 298 -13.87 -3.50 -17.49
C TRP A 298 -12.64 -2.67 -17.85
N THR A 299 -12.76 -1.79 -18.85
CA THR A 299 -11.79 -0.70 -19.06
C THR A 299 -11.91 0.35 -17.97
N SER A 300 -10.87 1.16 -17.77
CA SER A 300 -10.93 2.32 -16.88
C SER A 300 -12.06 3.28 -17.29
N THR A 301 -12.24 3.50 -18.60
CA THR A 301 -13.32 4.30 -19.19
C THR A 301 -14.69 3.81 -18.73
N ARG A 302 -14.94 2.49 -18.77
CA ARG A 302 -16.22 1.91 -18.36
C ARG A 302 -16.47 2.05 -16.86
N PHE A 303 -15.41 2.04 -16.05
CA PHE A 303 -15.51 2.32 -14.62
C PHE A 303 -15.78 3.81 -14.35
N GLN A 304 -15.18 4.73 -15.10
CA GLN A 304 -15.47 6.16 -15.04
C GLN A 304 -16.94 6.45 -15.41
N GLU A 305 -17.48 5.83 -16.46
CA GLU A 305 -18.92 5.90 -16.78
C GLU A 305 -19.81 5.41 -15.63
N TYR A 306 -19.43 4.31 -14.97
CA TYR A 306 -20.16 3.74 -13.84
C TYR A 306 -20.16 4.69 -12.63
N LEU A 307 -19.03 5.33 -12.35
CA LEU A 307 -18.93 6.36 -11.31
C LEU A 307 -19.79 7.59 -11.66
N GLN A 308 -19.74 8.06 -12.91
CA GLN A 308 -20.53 9.19 -13.39
C GLN A 308 -22.05 8.91 -13.25
N LYS A 309 -22.52 7.73 -13.66
CA LYS A 309 -23.93 7.31 -13.52
C LYS A 309 -24.40 7.20 -12.07
N ARG A 310 -23.48 7.15 -11.09
CA ARG A 310 -23.77 7.16 -9.65
C ARG A 310 -23.49 8.52 -8.98
N GLY A 311 -23.33 9.60 -9.77
CA GLY A 311 -23.04 10.95 -9.26
C GLY A 311 -21.65 11.11 -8.64
N ARG A 312 -20.70 10.24 -9.00
CA ARG A 312 -19.32 10.19 -8.43
C ARG A 312 -18.22 10.29 -9.48
N GLY A 313 -18.49 10.77 -10.69
CA GLY A 313 -17.51 10.78 -11.79
C GLY A 313 -16.21 11.51 -11.48
N ALA A 314 -16.28 12.62 -10.74
CA ALA A 314 -15.11 13.39 -10.31
C ALA A 314 -14.09 12.58 -9.47
N VAL A 315 -14.54 11.52 -8.78
CA VAL A 315 -13.70 10.71 -7.88
C VAL A 315 -12.55 10.01 -8.62
N TRP A 316 -12.71 9.69 -9.91
CA TRP A 316 -11.62 9.15 -10.70
C TRP A 316 -10.47 10.15 -10.80
N SER A 317 -10.75 11.36 -11.31
CA SER A 317 -9.75 12.40 -11.52
C SER A 317 -9.24 13.05 -10.23
N SER A 318 -10.05 13.14 -9.18
CA SER A 318 -9.68 13.84 -7.94
C SER A 318 -9.07 12.94 -6.85
N VAL A 319 -9.38 11.64 -6.85
CA VAL A 319 -8.90 10.69 -5.82
C VAL A 319 -8.13 9.53 -6.44
N ILE A 320 -8.80 8.69 -7.24
CA ILE A 320 -8.25 7.38 -7.63
C ILE A 320 -6.98 7.54 -8.47
N TYR A 321 -7.08 8.29 -9.56
CA TYR A 321 -5.99 8.51 -10.52
C TYR A 321 -4.75 9.18 -9.90
N PRO A 322 -4.85 10.34 -9.22
CA PRO A 322 -3.69 10.95 -8.57
C PRO A 322 -3.13 10.09 -7.42
N SER A 323 -3.94 9.33 -6.70
CA SER A 323 -3.43 8.45 -5.63
C SER A 323 -2.66 7.24 -6.17
N MET A 324 -3.10 6.59 -7.25
CA MET A 324 -2.32 5.53 -7.92
C MET A 324 -0.97 6.06 -8.41
N LYS A 325 -0.96 7.26 -9.02
CA LYS A 325 0.26 7.97 -9.46
C LYS A 325 1.24 8.21 -8.31
N ARG A 326 0.76 8.75 -7.16
CA ARG A 326 1.60 8.98 -5.97
C ARG A 326 2.16 7.67 -5.42
N ALA A 327 1.34 6.62 -5.30
CA ALA A 327 1.78 5.32 -4.81
C ALA A 327 2.92 4.75 -5.66
N ILE A 328 2.77 4.72 -6.99
CA ILE A 328 3.83 4.26 -7.91
C ILE A 328 5.09 5.11 -7.79
N THR A 329 4.97 6.44 -7.78
CA THR A 329 6.13 7.35 -7.67
C THR A 329 6.90 7.13 -6.37
N ASN A 330 6.18 7.00 -5.26
CA ASN A 330 6.76 6.74 -3.94
C ASN A 330 7.46 5.38 -3.89
N THR A 331 6.82 4.31 -4.40
CA THR A 331 7.43 2.98 -4.44
C THR A 331 8.69 2.94 -5.32
N MET A 332 8.69 3.60 -6.48
CA MET A 332 9.84 3.60 -7.38
C MET A 332 11.02 4.43 -6.86
N LYS A 333 10.79 5.44 -6.01
CA LYS A 333 11.88 6.18 -5.34
C LYS A 333 12.67 5.29 -4.38
N VAL A 334 12.00 4.49 -3.55
CA VAL A 334 12.69 3.50 -2.69
C VAL A 334 13.39 2.44 -3.55
N ALA A 335 12.77 2.07 -4.67
CA ALA A 335 13.31 1.05 -5.56
C ALA A 335 14.62 1.46 -6.25
N GLN A 336 14.87 2.76 -6.38
CA GLN A 336 16.02 3.28 -7.13
C GLN A 336 17.37 2.84 -6.56
N ASP A 337 17.55 2.88 -5.23
CA ASP A 337 18.78 2.46 -4.56
C ASP A 337 19.08 0.96 -4.75
N HIS A 338 18.03 0.18 -5.02
CA HIS A 338 18.10 -1.27 -5.16
C HIS A 338 18.26 -1.72 -6.62
N VAL A 339 18.43 -0.77 -7.57
CA VAL A 339 18.57 -1.06 -9.01
C VAL A 339 19.87 -0.51 -9.55
N GLU A 340 20.72 -1.41 -10.04
CA GLU A 340 21.83 -1.05 -10.93
C GLU A 340 21.27 -0.43 -12.23
N PRO A 341 21.57 0.86 -12.54
CA PRO A 341 21.06 1.52 -13.72
C PRO A 341 21.75 1.00 -14.99
N ARG A 342 20.98 0.48 -15.94
CA ARG A 342 21.50 -0.04 -17.22
C ARG A 342 21.03 0.84 -18.38
N LYS A 343 21.98 1.50 -19.04
CA LYS A 343 21.69 2.31 -20.25
C LYS A 343 20.98 1.48 -21.31
N ASN A 344 20.05 2.10 -22.04
CA ASN A 344 19.18 1.44 -23.03
C ASN A 344 18.31 0.29 -22.51
N SER A 345 18.17 0.12 -21.19
CA SER A 345 17.18 -0.79 -20.60
C SER A 345 15.94 -0.01 -20.19
N PHE A 346 14.77 -0.61 -20.37
CA PHE A 346 13.49 -0.13 -19.85
C PHE A 346 12.71 -1.33 -19.31
N GLU A 347 11.75 -1.09 -18.43
CA GLU A 347 10.87 -2.16 -17.94
C GLU A 347 9.44 -1.64 -17.75
N LEU A 348 8.49 -2.38 -18.33
CA LEU A 348 7.06 -2.12 -18.22
C LEU A 348 6.51 -2.96 -17.06
N TYR A 349 5.84 -2.31 -16.13
CA TYR A 349 5.30 -2.89 -14.90
C TYR A 349 3.77 -2.83 -14.87
N GLY A 350 3.17 -3.72 -14.10
CA GLY A 350 1.75 -3.68 -13.75
C GLY A 350 1.55 -3.61 -12.25
N ALA A 351 1.11 -2.46 -11.74
CA ALA A 351 0.68 -2.30 -10.36
C ALA A 351 -0.78 -2.75 -10.20
N ASP A 352 -1.07 -3.44 -9.10
CA ASP A 352 -2.41 -3.94 -8.78
C ASP A 352 -2.94 -3.21 -7.56
N PHE A 353 -4.10 -2.53 -7.73
CA PHE A 353 -4.73 -1.73 -6.69
C PHE A 353 -6.12 -2.27 -6.32
N ILE A 354 -6.47 -2.26 -5.04
CA ILE A 354 -7.85 -2.42 -4.54
C ILE A 354 -8.35 -1.06 -4.04
N LEU A 355 -9.60 -0.71 -4.32
CA LEU A 355 -10.19 0.52 -3.77
C LEU A 355 -10.84 0.26 -2.41
N GLY A 356 -10.60 1.14 -1.43
CA GLY A 356 -11.40 1.24 -0.21
C GLY A 356 -12.80 1.81 -0.51
N ARG A 357 -13.72 1.74 0.47
CA ARG A 357 -15.08 2.33 0.35
C ARG A 357 -15.06 3.86 0.20
N ASP A 358 -13.99 4.49 0.66
CA ASP A 358 -13.61 5.90 0.48
C ASP A 358 -13.03 6.21 -0.91
N PHE A 359 -12.94 5.21 -1.79
CA PHE A 359 -12.34 5.25 -3.12
C PHE A 359 -10.83 5.49 -3.14
N ARG A 360 -10.12 5.39 -2.01
CA ARG A 360 -8.65 5.43 -2.01
C ARG A 360 -8.07 4.12 -2.55
N PRO A 361 -7.08 4.17 -3.45
CA PRO A 361 -6.41 2.99 -3.97
C PRO A 361 -5.32 2.49 -3.01
N TRP A 362 -5.38 1.21 -2.72
CA TRP A 362 -4.43 0.46 -1.91
C TRP A 362 -3.58 -0.44 -2.82
N LEU A 363 -2.26 -0.21 -2.86
CA LEU A 363 -1.31 -0.98 -3.65
C LEU A 363 -1.16 -2.38 -3.03
N ILE A 364 -1.29 -3.43 -3.84
CA ILE A 364 -1.28 -4.84 -3.39
C ILE A 364 -0.04 -5.59 -3.87
N GLU A 365 0.36 -5.37 -5.12
CA GLU A 365 1.56 -5.94 -5.74
C GLU A 365 2.02 -5.06 -6.92
N ILE A 366 3.31 -5.14 -7.27
CA ILE A 366 3.86 -4.64 -8.54
C ILE A 366 4.45 -5.84 -9.29
N ASN A 367 3.94 -6.10 -10.48
CA ASN A 367 4.40 -7.16 -11.36
C ASN A 367 5.41 -6.60 -12.37
N SER A 368 6.63 -7.14 -12.39
CA SER A 368 7.48 -7.11 -13.59
C SER A 368 6.85 -7.94 -14.70
N SER A 369 7.10 -7.57 -15.97
CA SER A 369 6.61 -8.32 -17.14
C SER A 369 5.11 -8.69 -17.04
N PRO A 370 4.20 -7.71 -16.86
CA PRO A 370 2.78 -7.98 -16.74
C PRO A 370 2.27 -8.70 -17.99
N THR A 371 1.35 -9.65 -17.81
CA THR A 371 0.88 -10.48 -18.93
C THR A 371 0.18 -9.67 -20.02
N MET A 372 0.68 -9.79 -21.25
CA MET A 372 0.09 -9.16 -22.45
C MET A 372 -0.85 -10.11 -23.22
N HIS A 373 -1.25 -11.23 -22.62
CA HIS A 373 -2.10 -12.21 -23.29
C HIS A 373 -3.53 -11.68 -23.50
N ALA A 374 -3.96 -11.62 -24.76
CA ALA A 374 -5.30 -11.31 -25.25
C ALA A 374 -6.36 -12.33 -24.76
N SER A 375 -6.64 -12.30 -23.47
CA SER A 375 -7.48 -13.27 -22.74
C SER A 375 -8.97 -12.88 -22.71
N THR A 376 -9.27 -11.62 -22.97
CA THR A 376 -10.62 -11.03 -23.05
C THR A 376 -10.59 -9.93 -24.10
N PRO A 377 -11.74 -9.41 -24.59
CA PRO A 377 -11.76 -8.25 -25.48
C PRO A 377 -11.01 -7.03 -24.90
N VAL A 378 -11.14 -6.80 -23.59
CA VAL A 378 -10.47 -5.69 -22.87
C VAL A 378 -8.95 -5.83 -22.93
N THR A 379 -8.41 -7.01 -22.61
CA THR A 379 -6.96 -7.25 -22.67
C THR A 379 -6.44 -7.41 -24.09
N ALA A 380 -7.24 -7.90 -25.05
CA ALA A 380 -6.84 -7.92 -26.45
C ALA A 380 -6.58 -6.51 -27.01
N GLN A 381 -7.46 -5.56 -26.71
CA GLN A 381 -7.30 -4.16 -27.09
C GLN A 381 -6.15 -3.49 -26.31
N LEU A 382 -6.26 -3.44 -24.98
CA LEU A 382 -5.38 -2.60 -24.17
C LEU A 382 -3.93 -3.12 -24.13
N CYS A 383 -3.71 -4.44 -24.16
CA CYS A 383 -2.35 -4.99 -24.21
C CYS A 383 -1.68 -4.71 -25.56
N ALA A 384 -2.42 -4.65 -26.68
CA ALA A 384 -1.85 -4.25 -27.97
C ALA A 384 -1.43 -2.77 -27.93
N GLN A 385 -2.32 -1.89 -27.47
CA GLN A 385 -2.07 -0.45 -27.38
C GLN A 385 -0.88 -0.11 -26.48
N VAL A 386 -0.78 -0.69 -25.26
CA VAL A 386 0.34 -0.40 -24.36
C VAL A 386 1.68 -0.91 -24.91
N GLN A 387 1.69 -1.99 -25.69
CA GLN A 387 2.91 -2.48 -26.34
C GLN A 387 3.36 -1.54 -27.46
N GLU A 388 2.45 -1.09 -28.33
CA GLU A 388 2.74 -0.09 -29.38
C GLU A 388 3.26 1.22 -28.77
N ASP A 389 2.52 1.78 -27.80
CA ASP A 389 2.88 3.03 -27.13
C ASP A 389 4.20 2.92 -26.34
N THR A 390 4.56 1.72 -25.86
CA THR A 390 5.88 1.50 -25.24
C THR A 390 6.99 1.68 -26.26
N ILE A 391 6.83 1.18 -27.49
CA ILE A 391 7.81 1.37 -28.57
C ILE A 391 7.97 2.86 -28.88
N LYS A 392 6.88 3.62 -28.99
CA LYS A 392 6.94 5.09 -29.20
C LYS A 392 7.78 5.81 -28.15
N VAL A 393 7.59 5.45 -26.87
CA VAL A 393 8.31 6.07 -25.74
C VAL A 393 9.80 5.68 -25.69
N VAL A 394 10.19 4.48 -26.12
CA VAL A 394 11.58 3.97 -25.99
C VAL A 394 12.40 4.02 -27.28
N VAL A 395 11.76 4.12 -28.44
CA VAL A 395 12.38 4.20 -29.77
C VAL A 395 12.15 5.59 -30.37
N ASP A 396 10.92 5.94 -30.72
CA ASP A 396 10.62 7.15 -31.51
C ASP A 396 11.03 8.43 -30.78
N ARG A 397 10.80 8.47 -29.46
CA ARG A 397 11.26 9.54 -28.56
C ARG A 397 12.77 9.80 -28.53
N LYS A 398 13.60 8.88 -29.04
CA LYS A 398 15.05 9.09 -29.20
C LYS A 398 15.36 9.92 -30.45
N ALA A 399 14.52 9.85 -31.48
CA ALA A 399 14.64 10.64 -32.70
C ALA A 399 13.93 12.00 -32.56
N ASP A 400 12.69 12.01 -32.06
CA ASP A 400 11.93 13.25 -31.81
C ASP A 400 11.38 13.28 -30.37
N ARG A 401 11.79 14.30 -29.60
CA ARG A 401 11.36 14.45 -28.20
C ARG A 401 9.90 14.91 -28.06
N ASN A 402 9.22 15.25 -29.15
CA ASN A 402 7.83 15.70 -29.21
C ASN A 402 6.91 14.72 -29.97
N CYS A 403 7.39 13.53 -30.31
CA CYS A 403 6.61 12.52 -31.04
C CYS A 403 5.35 12.09 -30.27
N ASP A 404 4.42 11.41 -30.97
CA ASP A 404 3.34 10.68 -30.30
C ASP A 404 3.91 9.70 -29.27
N ILE A 405 3.25 9.61 -28.11
CA ILE A 405 3.52 8.63 -27.05
C ILE A 405 2.25 7.83 -26.69
N GLY A 406 1.21 7.98 -27.50
CA GLY A 406 -0.12 7.45 -27.30
C GLY A 406 -0.67 7.76 -25.90
N ASN A 407 -1.08 6.70 -25.21
CA ASN A 407 -1.69 6.84 -23.89
C ASN A 407 -0.68 6.96 -22.73
N PHE A 408 0.63 7.00 -22.97
CA PHE A 408 1.57 7.38 -21.90
C PHE A 408 1.48 8.87 -21.55
N GLU A 409 1.88 9.18 -20.32
CA GLU A 409 2.23 10.51 -19.86
C GLU A 409 3.45 10.41 -18.94
N LEU A 410 4.27 11.47 -18.89
CA LEU A 410 5.38 11.54 -17.95
C LEU A 410 4.81 11.75 -16.53
N LEU A 411 5.02 10.79 -15.64
CA LEU A 411 4.57 10.86 -14.24
C LEU A 411 5.63 11.51 -13.35
N TRP A 412 6.88 11.08 -13.49
CA TRP A 412 7.98 11.56 -12.67
C TRP A 412 9.26 11.60 -13.50
N LYS A 413 10.01 12.68 -13.34
CA LYS A 413 11.41 12.74 -13.74
C LYS A 413 12.18 13.60 -12.74
N GLN A 414 13.10 12.99 -12.03
CA GLN A 414 14.01 13.71 -11.13
C GLN A 414 15.19 14.35 -11.89
N PRO A 415 15.97 15.23 -11.25
CA PRO A 415 17.31 15.59 -11.70
C PRO A 415 18.22 14.35 -11.75
N ALA A 416 19.19 14.34 -12.67
CA ALA A 416 20.24 13.32 -12.62
C ALA A 416 21.09 13.54 -11.35
N VAL A 417 21.41 12.46 -10.64
CA VAL A 417 22.30 12.49 -9.48
C VAL A 417 23.66 11.99 -9.95
N GLU A 418 24.72 12.77 -9.76
CA GLU A 418 26.07 12.25 -9.97
C GLU A 418 26.35 11.20 -8.90
N LEU A 419 26.47 9.94 -9.31
CA LEU A 419 26.89 8.86 -8.42
C LEU A 419 28.35 9.16 -8.02
N PRO A 420 28.67 9.32 -6.72
CA PRO A 420 30.04 9.54 -6.29
C PRO A 420 30.92 8.39 -6.80
N THR A 421 32.03 8.70 -7.46
CA THR A 421 33.07 7.72 -7.80
C THR A 421 33.87 7.34 -6.57
N SER A 422 33.20 6.70 -5.61
CA SER A 422 33.77 6.23 -4.35
C SER A 422 34.06 4.75 -4.46
N GLN A 423 35.31 4.40 -4.77
CA GLN A 423 35.89 3.22 -4.12
C GLN A 423 35.82 3.44 -2.61
N GLY A 424 35.49 2.39 -1.86
CA GLY A 424 35.15 2.47 -0.43
C GLY A 424 36.13 3.37 0.34
N SER A 425 35.61 4.48 0.87
CA SER A 425 36.33 5.42 1.70
C SER A 425 35.69 5.36 3.08
N ASP A 426 36.48 5.05 4.12
CA ASP A 426 35.96 4.79 5.46
C ASP A 426 35.09 5.94 5.97
N LEU A 427 33.84 5.63 6.31
CA LEU A 427 32.91 6.59 6.90
C LEU A 427 33.33 6.84 8.35
N LEU A 428 33.96 7.99 8.59
CA LEU A 428 34.48 8.38 9.90
C LEU A 428 33.54 9.40 10.54
N VAL A 429 33.00 9.06 11.72
CA VAL A 429 32.17 9.96 12.53
C VAL A 429 33.04 10.65 13.56
N GLU A 430 33.38 11.91 13.33
CA GLU A 430 34.00 12.75 14.37
C GLU A 430 32.91 13.32 15.30
N GLY A 431 33.02 13.01 16.59
CA GLY A 431 32.16 13.56 17.63
C GLY A 431 32.98 14.27 18.71
N VAL A 432 32.52 15.45 19.16
CA VAL A 432 33.14 16.17 20.27
C VAL A 432 32.34 15.90 21.55
N GLY A 433 32.99 15.31 22.56
CA GLY A 433 32.34 14.98 23.83
C GLY A 433 31.89 16.23 24.60
N MET A 434 30.57 16.45 24.68
CA MET A 434 29.99 17.52 25.49
C MET A 434 30.21 17.24 26.99
N ARG A 435 31.07 18.02 27.64
CA ARG A 435 31.28 17.95 29.09
C ARG A 435 30.01 18.42 29.80
N LYS A 436 29.35 17.53 30.54
CA LYS A 436 28.24 17.90 31.44
C LYS A 436 28.73 19.01 32.39
N ALA A 437 28.02 20.14 32.42
CA ALA A 437 28.32 21.21 33.36
C ALA A 437 28.14 20.68 34.80
N ARG A 438 29.25 20.59 35.55
CA ARG A 438 29.19 20.30 36.99
C ARG A 438 28.43 21.43 37.68
N LYS A 439 27.19 21.16 38.11
CA LYS A 439 26.55 21.97 39.17
C LYS A 439 27.47 21.94 40.38
N GLN A 440 27.96 23.10 40.82
CA GLN A 440 28.68 23.19 42.08
C GLN A 440 27.68 23.00 43.22
N MET A 441 27.88 21.97 44.05
CA MET A 441 27.33 21.97 45.41
C MET A 441 28.17 22.91 46.27
N PRO A 442 27.58 23.68 47.20
CA PRO A 442 28.33 24.45 48.18
C PRO A 442 29.16 23.52 49.08
N ALA A 443 30.40 23.92 49.39
CA ALA A 443 31.28 23.17 50.27
C ALA A 443 31.06 23.52 51.75
N ILE A 444 31.20 22.53 52.63
CA ILE A 444 31.17 22.65 54.10
C ILE A 444 32.59 23.00 54.58
N PRO A 445 32.79 23.91 55.56
CA PRO A 445 34.13 24.43 55.90
C PRO A 445 34.80 23.80 57.14
N SER A 446 36.11 23.53 57.03
CA SER A 446 37.12 23.50 58.11
C SER A 446 38.53 23.45 57.47
N VAL A 447 39.43 24.45 57.62
CA VAL A 447 40.40 24.65 58.75
C VAL A 447 41.42 23.49 58.80
N ASP A 448 42.77 23.65 58.71
CA ASP A 448 43.64 24.81 58.42
C ASP A 448 45.11 24.36 58.13
N VAL A 449 46.05 25.31 57.91
CA VAL A 449 47.55 25.22 58.02
C VAL A 449 48.41 24.75 56.83
N VAL A 450 48.78 25.70 55.96
CA VAL A 450 50.13 26.27 55.62
C VAL A 450 51.38 25.36 55.31
N PRO A 451 52.27 25.71 54.33
CA PRO A 451 53.28 24.81 53.72
C PRO A 451 54.75 25.29 53.88
N PRO A 452 55.70 24.81 53.03
CA PRO A 452 56.83 25.64 52.55
C PRO A 452 56.99 25.70 51.00
N LEU A 453 57.75 26.72 50.56
CA LEU A 453 58.03 27.14 49.18
C LEU A 453 59.17 26.30 48.51
N SER A 454 59.55 26.40 47.23
CA SER A 454 59.48 27.50 46.23
C SER A 454 59.46 26.94 44.76
N ASP A 455 59.62 27.67 43.63
CA ASP A 455 59.87 29.10 43.34
C ASP A 455 59.50 29.55 41.90
N ILE A 456 59.60 30.86 41.65
CA ILE A 456 59.84 31.62 40.39
C ILE A 456 58.79 31.64 39.24
N HIS A 457 58.51 32.89 38.83
CA HIS A 457 57.53 33.44 37.87
C HIS A 457 58.16 33.72 36.46
N PRO A 458 57.54 34.39 35.44
CA PRO A 458 56.33 35.26 35.46
C PRO A 458 55.31 35.19 34.28
N LEU A 459 54.08 35.65 34.58
CA LEU A 459 53.15 36.58 33.85
C LEU A 459 53.14 36.62 32.30
N LYS A 460 51.99 36.76 31.60
CA LYS A 460 50.95 37.81 31.84
C LYS A 460 49.58 37.51 31.17
N GLN A 461 48.50 38.01 31.78
CA GLN A 461 47.08 38.02 31.32
C GLN A 461 46.86 38.99 30.12
N ARG A 462 45.84 38.94 29.23
CA ARG A 462 44.41 38.49 29.21
C ARG A 462 43.39 39.65 29.40
N CYS A 463 42.45 39.80 28.45
CA CYS A 463 41.14 40.51 28.58
C CYS A 463 41.21 42.04 28.84
N PRO A 464 40.10 42.84 28.89
CA PRO A 464 38.64 42.56 29.11
C PRO A 464 37.69 43.24 28.07
N SER A 465 36.35 43.42 28.22
CA SER A 465 35.19 42.66 28.76
C SER A 465 33.89 43.50 28.49
N ALA A 466 32.71 43.01 28.93
CA ALA A 466 31.36 43.65 28.96
C ALA A 466 30.64 43.74 27.58
N MET A 467 29.42 43.20 27.38
CA MET A 467 28.12 43.30 28.08
C MET A 467 27.44 44.67 28.00
N LEU A 468 26.31 44.74 27.26
CA LEU A 468 24.98 45.06 27.82
C LEU A 468 23.86 44.79 26.80
N ASP A 469 22.62 45.03 27.23
CA ASP A 469 21.35 44.50 26.71
C ASP A 469 20.45 45.59 26.06
N LEU A 470 19.32 45.17 25.48
CA LEU A 470 18.12 45.95 25.09
C LEU A 470 18.17 46.91 23.87
N GLY A 471 17.31 46.61 22.88
CA GLY A 471 16.30 47.58 22.42
C GLY A 471 16.34 48.11 20.97
N GLY A 472 15.26 47.82 20.22
CA GLY A 472 14.54 48.85 19.44
C GLY A 472 14.94 49.19 18.00
N GLY A 473 14.13 48.72 17.03
CA GLY A 473 13.68 49.53 15.88
C GLY A 473 14.53 49.54 14.58
N PRO A 474 13.91 49.79 13.40
CA PRO A 474 14.53 49.82 12.06
C PRO A 474 14.99 51.26 11.68
N PRO A 475 15.77 51.55 10.60
CA PRO A 475 15.29 51.48 9.20
C PRO A 475 16.36 51.37 8.05
N LEU A 476 15.90 51.61 6.80
CA LEU A 476 16.63 51.91 5.53
C LEU A 476 17.35 50.72 4.84
N MET A 477 17.05 50.33 3.58
CA MET A 477 16.82 50.99 2.27
C MET A 477 18.06 51.34 1.45
N ALA A 478 18.22 50.61 0.33
CA ALA A 478 18.68 51.08 -0.99
C ALA A 478 18.01 50.13 -2.02
N LEU A 479 17.12 50.55 -2.95
CA LEU A 479 17.35 51.38 -4.14
C LEU A 479 18.56 50.91 -4.96
N HIS A 480 18.55 50.72 -6.27
CA HIS A 480 17.56 50.65 -7.35
C HIS A 480 18.43 50.61 -8.63
N GLN A 481 18.05 49.89 -9.69
CA GLN A 481 18.02 50.43 -11.07
C GLN A 481 17.66 49.35 -12.08
N ASP A 482 16.45 49.48 -12.63
CA ASP A 482 16.13 49.01 -13.98
C ASP A 482 16.83 49.89 -15.02
N LEU A 483 17.08 49.32 -16.21
CA LEU A 483 17.22 50.10 -17.44
C LEU A 483 16.44 49.44 -18.57
N THR A 484 15.38 50.14 -19.01
CA THR A 484 14.66 49.86 -20.27
C THR A 484 14.55 51.13 -21.09
N LEU A 485 14.90 51.06 -22.37
CA LEU A 485 14.39 51.87 -23.50
C LEU A 485 14.72 51.05 -24.78
N LYS A 486 13.80 50.75 -25.72
CA LYS A 486 12.98 51.63 -26.60
C LYS A 486 13.83 52.45 -27.58
N ASP A 487 13.51 52.61 -28.87
CA ASP A 487 12.36 52.25 -29.76
C ASP A 487 12.96 51.78 -31.13
N GLY A 488 12.28 51.36 -32.21
CA GLY A 488 10.88 51.14 -32.56
C GLY A 488 10.69 51.16 -34.10
N GLN A 489 9.42 51.21 -34.55
CA GLN A 489 8.91 51.55 -35.90
C GLN A 489 8.25 50.44 -36.75
N VAL A 490 7.23 50.86 -37.51
CA VAL A 490 6.07 50.15 -38.06
C VAL A 490 6.06 50.22 -39.60
N ILE A 491 5.45 49.24 -40.28
CA ILE A 491 4.66 49.26 -41.55
C ILE A 491 4.37 47.78 -41.93
N ALA A 492 3.33 47.32 -42.62
CA ALA A 492 1.88 47.54 -42.69
C ALA A 492 1.34 46.76 -43.94
N SER A 493 0.22 46.03 -43.78
CA SER A 493 -0.79 45.61 -44.79
C SER A 493 -0.46 44.81 -46.08
N SER A 494 -1.06 43.60 -46.20
CA SER A 494 -1.84 43.00 -47.33
C SER A 494 -2.04 41.50 -47.02
N ARG A 495 -3.18 40.78 -47.09
CA ARG A 495 -4.36 40.67 -48.01
C ARG A 495 -4.03 40.11 -49.40
N HIS A 496 -4.99 39.34 -49.95
CA HIS A 496 -4.91 38.35 -51.06
C HIS A 496 -4.28 37.00 -50.63
N GLU A 497 -4.77 35.82 -51.03
CA GLU A 497 -6.01 35.44 -51.76
C GLU A 497 -6.33 33.95 -51.54
N GLU A 498 -7.60 33.54 -51.71
CA GLU A 498 -7.96 32.11 -51.92
C GLU A 498 -7.69 31.69 -53.37
N PRO A 499 -7.72 30.37 -53.66
CA PRO A 499 -8.69 29.96 -54.67
C PRO A 499 -9.59 28.78 -54.24
N VAL A 500 -10.84 28.85 -54.71
CA VAL A 500 -11.86 27.80 -54.64
C VAL A 500 -11.84 26.94 -55.91
N LEU A 501 -11.88 25.61 -55.75
CA LEU A 501 -12.52 24.61 -56.64
C LEU A 501 -12.74 23.36 -55.77
N SER A 502 -13.92 23.07 -55.21
CA SER A 502 -15.19 22.64 -55.82
C SER A 502 -15.26 21.15 -56.16
N GLU A 503 -16.32 20.48 -55.65
CA GLU A 503 -16.91 19.22 -56.16
C GLU A 503 -16.10 17.91 -55.98
N LEU A 504 -16.69 16.73 -55.72
CA LEU A 504 -18.10 16.25 -55.77
C LEU A 504 -18.35 15.08 -54.78
N ALA A 505 -19.62 14.89 -54.41
CA ALA A 505 -20.33 13.64 -54.03
C ALA A 505 -19.68 12.54 -53.12
N GLY A 506 -20.43 12.10 -52.09
CA GLY A 506 -20.26 10.77 -51.47
C GLY A 506 -21.12 9.70 -52.17
N PRO A 507 -21.73 8.76 -51.43
CA PRO A 507 -21.14 7.74 -50.57
C PRO A 507 -21.32 6.33 -51.16
N SER A 508 -20.65 5.30 -50.62
CA SER A 508 -21.03 3.90 -50.90
C SER A 508 -20.88 2.99 -49.68
N GLU A 509 -22.01 2.45 -49.23
CA GLU A 509 -22.04 1.25 -48.39
C GLU A 509 -21.51 0.04 -49.16
N ALA A 510 -20.90 -0.91 -48.45
CA ALA A 510 -20.64 -2.25 -48.98
C ALA A 510 -20.79 -3.30 -47.86
N THR A 511 -22.02 -3.76 -47.66
CA THR A 511 -22.31 -4.99 -46.92
C THR A 511 -21.74 -6.21 -47.65
N SER A 512 -21.07 -7.12 -46.95
CA SER A 512 -20.96 -8.51 -47.40
C SER A 512 -21.01 -9.50 -46.23
N SER A 513 -22.22 -9.92 -45.90
CA SER A 513 -22.45 -11.19 -45.22
C SER A 513 -22.18 -12.35 -46.19
N PHE A 514 -21.49 -13.41 -45.76
CA PHE A 514 -21.72 -14.73 -46.35
C PHE A 514 -21.68 -15.85 -45.30
N THR A 515 -22.43 -16.89 -45.60
CA THR A 515 -22.96 -17.89 -44.66
C THR A 515 -22.10 -19.15 -44.52
N ARG A 516 -22.29 -19.84 -43.38
CA ARG A 516 -21.84 -21.22 -43.15
C ARG A 516 -22.51 -22.20 -44.12
N PHE A 517 -21.83 -23.30 -44.44
CA PHE A 517 -22.36 -24.67 -44.37
C PHE A 517 -21.18 -25.67 -44.24
N PRO A 518 -21.38 -26.99 -43.97
CA PRO A 518 -20.45 -27.78 -43.18
C PRO A 518 -19.78 -28.91 -43.99
N HIS A 519 -18.83 -29.63 -43.38
CA HIS A 519 -18.97 -31.08 -43.16
C HIS A 519 -17.80 -31.65 -42.32
N SER A 520 -18.10 -32.73 -41.61
CA SER A 520 -17.21 -33.50 -40.75
C SER A 520 -16.47 -34.60 -41.51
N VAL A 521 -15.16 -34.77 -41.27
CA VAL A 521 -14.46 -36.07 -41.32
C VAL A 521 -13.45 -36.14 -40.16
N SER A 522 -13.07 -37.36 -39.79
CA SER A 522 -12.61 -37.79 -38.48
C SER A 522 -11.10 -37.85 -38.24
N SER A 523 -10.73 -37.71 -36.95
CA SER A 523 -9.67 -38.46 -36.23
C SER A 523 -8.29 -38.67 -36.87
N LEU A 524 -7.26 -38.05 -36.28
CA LEU A 524 -5.92 -38.64 -36.13
C LEU A 524 -5.25 -38.10 -34.86
N SER A 525 -4.73 -38.99 -34.02
CA SER A 525 -4.09 -38.68 -32.72
C SER A 525 -2.56 -38.61 -32.84
N PRO A 526 -1.88 -37.57 -32.32
CA PRO A 526 -0.41 -37.57 -32.22
C PRO A 526 0.09 -38.25 -30.93
N ARG A 527 1.16 -39.04 -31.07
CA ARG A 527 1.89 -39.68 -29.95
C ARG A 527 2.79 -38.66 -29.21
N PRO A 528 3.14 -38.90 -27.93
CA PRO A 528 4.01 -37.99 -27.17
C PRO A 528 5.47 -38.06 -27.64
N VAL A 529 6.16 -36.92 -27.57
CA VAL A 529 7.60 -36.78 -27.79
C VAL A 529 8.28 -36.46 -26.46
N SER A 530 9.32 -37.22 -26.12
CA SER A 530 10.09 -37.04 -24.88
C SER A 530 10.93 -35.75 -24.90
N PRO A 531 11.09 -35.05 -23.77
CA PRO A 531 11.94 -33.85 -23.70
C PRO A 531 13.43 -34.22 -23.66
N ALA A 532 14.22 -33.64 -24.56
CA ALA A 532 15.67 -33.75 -24.56
C ALA A 532 16.29 -32.76 -23.55
N THR A 533 17.19 -33.27 -22.70
CA THR A 533 17.98 -32.48 -21.75
C THR A 533 19.07 -31.68 -22.47
N TRP A 534 19.09 -30.36 -22.28
CA TRP A 534 20.21 -29.52 -22.70
C TRP A 534 20.98 -29.03 -21.48
N GLN A 535 22.22 -29.50 -21.35
CA GLN A 535 23.19 -28.96 -20.39
C GLN A 535 23.80 -27.68 -20.96
N LEU A 536 23.85 -26.61 -20.16
CA LEU A 536 24.60 -25.40 -20.45
C LEU A 536 25.94 -25.45 -19.71
N THR A 537 27.03 -25.49 -20.46
CA THR A 537 28.38 -25.25 -19.96
C THR A 537 28.79 -23.81 -20.27
N SER A 538 29.15 -23.06 -19.24
CA SER A 538 29.73 -21.71 -19.39
C SER A 538 31.18 -21.76 -19.86
N PRO A 539 31.63 -20.77 -20.65
CA PRO A 539 32.92 -20.12 -20.48
C PRO A 539 32.87 -19.11 -19.32
#